data_AF-A0A0D0BYR0-F1
#
_entry.id   AF-A0A0D0BYR0-F1
#
_cell.length_a   1.000
_cell.length_b   1.000
_cell.length_c   1.000
_cell.angle_alpha   90.00
_cell.angle_beta   90.00
_cell.angle_gamma   90.00
#
_symmetry.space_group_name_H-M   'P 1'
#
loop_
_entity.id
_entity.type
_entity.pdbx_description
1 polymer ?
#
loop_
_entity_poly.entity_id
_entity_poly.type
_entity_poly.pdbx_seq_one_letter_code
_entity_poly.pdbx_strand_id
1 'polypeptide(L)'
;WQKDEAASRSLLFSKLPDSTAMKCYKYPTVAEAWDFLVRDFNEKSGYAQTDLHQDFLDSHCPSKGNVQRFLEDLETKKEELASLGIEISD
;
A
#
# COMPACT_ATOMS: atom_id res chain seq x y z
N TRP A 1 -22.68 -1.86 8.28
CA TRP A 1 -22.79 -2.01 9.75
C TRP A 1 -23.93 -1.18 10.33
N GLN A 2 -24.21 0.03 9.83
CA GLN A 2 -25.32 0.88 10.31
C GLN A 2 -26.72 0.26 10.24
N LYS A 3 -26.94 -0.73 9.34
CA LYS A 3 -28.22 -1.44 9.19
C LYS A 3 -28.22 -2.84 9.80
N ASP A 4 -27.09 -3.53 9.72
CA ASP A 4 -26.89 -4.88 10.26
C ASP A 4 -25.41 -5.06 10.60
N GLU A 5 -25.11 -5.06 11.90
CA GLU A 5 -23.76 -5.22 12.44
C GLU A 5 -23.20 -6.63 12.16
N ALA A 6 -24.02 -7.66 12.36
CA ALA A 6 -23.60 -9.06 12.28
C ALA A 6 -23.29 -9.47 10.85
N ALA A 7 -24.16 -9.12 9.89
CA ALA A 7 -23.90 -9.38 8.47
C ALA A 7 -22.66 -8.63 7.97
N SER A 8 -22.49 -7.38 8.40
CA SER A 8 -21.32 -6.57 8.04
C SER A 8 -20.04 -7.15 8.61
N ARG A 9 -20.09 -7.68 9.84
CA ARG A 9 -18.97 -8.35 10.49
C ARG A 9 -18.57 -9.59 9.68
N SER A 10 -19.51 -10.49 9.42
CA SER A 10 -19.24 -11.71 8.64
C SER A 10 -18.63 -11.41 7.28
N LEU A 11 -19.15 -10.39 6.57
CA LEU A 11 -18.59 -9.95 5.29
C LEU A 11 -17.16 -9.41 5.44
N LEU A 12 -16.90 -8.55 6.44
CA LEU A 12 -15.58 -7.98 6.69
C LEU A 12 -14.55 -9.09 6.94
N PHE A 13 -14.84 -9.99 7.87
CA PHE A 13 -13.93 -11.07 8.23
C PHE A 13 -13.74 -12.10 7.09
N SER A 14 -14.73 -12.29 6.20
CA SER A 14 -14.60 -13.17 5.03
C SER A 14 -13.55 -12.70 4.00
N LYS A 15 -13.19 -11.42 4.02
CA LYS A 15 -12.26 -10.80 3.06
C LYS A 15 -10.87 -10.58 3.62
N LEU A 16 -10.67 -10.83 4.91
CA LEU A 16 -9.40 -10.57 5.60
C LEU A 16 -8.59 -11.85 5.75
N PRO A 17 -7.25 -11.79 5.61
CA PRO A 17 -6.38 -12.85 6.07
C PRO A 17 -6.52 -13.09 7.58
N ASP A 18 -6.38 -14.33 8.03
CA ASP A 18 -6.56 -14.73 9.44
C ASP A 18 -5.73 -13.90 10.42
N SER A 19 -4.49 -13.56 10.06
CA SER A 19 -3.60 -12.72 10.87
C SER A 19 -4.13 -11.30 11.09
N THR A 20 -4.88 -10.77 10.13
CA THR A 20 -5.47 -9.43 10.18
C THR A 20 -6.84 -9.49 10.86
N ALA A 21 -7.62 -10.53 10.59
CA ALA A 21 -8.84 -10.84 11.31
C ALA A 21 -8.59 -10.96 12.83
N MET A 22 -7.55 -11.68 13.25
CA MET A 22 -7.14 -11.80 14.67
C MET A 22 -6.93 -10.44 15.36
N LYS A 23 -6.38 -9.45 14.65
CA LYS A 23 -6.21 -8.09 15.18
C LYS A 23 -7.55 -7.36 15.29
N CYS A 24 -8.45 -7.58 14.33
CA CYS A 24 -9.78 -6.97 14.28
C CYS A 24 -10.73 -7.48 15.39
N TYR A 25 -10.55 -8.71 15.87
CA TYR A 25 -11.39 -9.26 16.97
C TYR A 25 -11.32 -8.45 18.27
N LYS A 26 -10.27 -7.65 18.46
CA LYS A 26 -10.11 -6.78 19.63
C LYS A 26 -11.08 -5.59 19.62
N TYR A 27 -11.71 -5.31 18.49
CA TYR A 27 -12.65 -4.20 18.34
C TYR A 27 -14.09 -4.69 18.46
N PRO A 28 -14.90 -4.06 19.34
CA PRO A 28 -16.27 -4.50 19.60
C PRO A 28 -17.19 -4.23 18.41
N THR A 29 -17.04 -3.10 17.72
CA THR A 29 -17.86 -2.74 16.56
C THR A 29 -17.16 -2.95 15.22
N VAL A 30 -17.95 -3.17 14.17
CA VAL A 30 -17.43 -3.25 12.78
C VAL A 30 -16.83 -1.92 12.34
N ALA A 31 -17.37 -0.80 12.83
CA ALA A 31 -16.85 0.53 12.55
C ALA A 31 -15.42 0.70 13.09
N GLU A 32 -15.18 0.37 14.36
CA GLU A 32 -13.84 0.44 14.95
C GLU A 32 -12.85 -0.53 14.30
N ALA A 33 -13.31 -1.74 13.95
CA ALA A 33 -12.49 -2.69 13.21
C ALA A 33 -12.13 -2.16 11.82
N TRP A 34 -13.06 -1.50 11.14
CA TRP A 34 -12.84 -0.86 9.85
C TRP A 34 -11.85 0.30 9.94
N ASP A 35 -12.02 1.20 10.92
CA ASP A 35 -11.10 2.33 11.12
C ASP A 35 -9.69 1.86 11.45
N PHE A 36 -9.56 0.80 12.26
CA PHE A 36 -8.28 0.15 12.50
C PHE A 36 -7.64 -0.37 11.21
N LEU A 37 -8.40 -1.06 10.35
CA LEU A 37 -7.91 -1.59 9.09
C LEU A 37 -7.45 -0.46 8.17
N VAL A 38 -8.27 0.57 8.00
CA VAL A 38 -7.93 1.73 7.17
C VAL A 38 -6.63 2.36 7.66
N ARG A 39 -6.47 2.53 8.97
CA ARG A 39 -5.23 3.07 9.54
C ARG A 39 -4.02 2.15 9.32
N ASP A 40 -4.13 0.87 9.69
CA ASP A 40 -3.02 -0.09 9.60
C ASP A 40 -2.56 -0.28 8.14
N PHE A 41 -3.48 -0.28 7.17
CA PHE A 41 -3.13 -0.37 5.76
C PHE A 41 -2.68 0.97 5.15
N ASN A 42 -3.20 2.11 5.60
CA ASN A 42 -2.70 3.42 5.18
C ASN A 42 -1.30 3.71 5.70
N GLU A 43 -1.01 3.39 6.96
CA GLU A 43 0.34 3.53 7.52
C GLU A 43 1.34 2.64 6.78
N LYS A 44 0.99 1.36 6.56
CA LYS A 44 1.83 0.42 5.80
C LYS A 44 2.04 0.84 4.34
N SER A 45 0.99 1.35 3.69
CA SER A 45 1.13 1.84 2.32
C SER A 45 1.96 3.13 2.28
N GLY A 46 1.86 4.02 3.27
CA GLY A 46 2.74 5.20 3.38
C GLY A 46 4.22 4.84 3.53
N TYR A 47 4.55 3.84 4.35
CA TYR A 47 5.92 3.33 4.44
C TYR A 47 6.38 2.69 3.12
N ALA A 48 5.55 1.83 2.52
CA ALA A 48 5.87 1.21 1.23
C ALA A 48 6.05 2.26 0.12
N GLN A 49 5.23 3.31 0.10
CA GLN A 49 5.36 4.42 -0.84
C GLN A 49 6.68 5.19 -0.64
N THR A 50 7.06 5.44 0.62
CA THR A 50 8.32 6.11 0.98
C THR A 50 9.52 5.27 0.56
N ASP A 51 9.50 3.96 0.83
CA ASP A 51 10.58 3.04 0.44
C ASP A 51 10.71 2.95 -1.09
N LEU A 52 9.60 2.82 -1.81
CA LEU A 52 9.61 2.78 -3.28
C LEU A 52 10.10 4.10 -3.90
N HIS A 53 9.77 5.23 -3.29
CA HIS A 53 10.28 6.54 -3.69
C HIS A 53 11.80 6.64 -3.45
N GLN A 54 12.28 6.18 -2.29
CA GLN A 54 13.71 6.17 -1.97
C GLN A 54 14.48 5.24 -2.91
N ASP A 55 13.97 4.04 -3.18
CA ASP A 55 14.54 3.09 -4.15
C ASP A 55 14.58 3.64 -5.59
N PHE A 56 13.70 4.59 -5.93
CA PHE A 56 13.77 5.31 -7.19
C PHE A 56 14.91 6.33 -7.18
N LEU A 57 15.01 7.14 -6.12
CA LEU A 57 16.04 8.19 -6.00
C LEU A 57 17.45 7.60 -5.90
N ASP A 58 17.62 6.43 -5.27
CA ASP A 58 18.90 5.73 -5.14
C ASP A 58 19.29 4.94 -6.40
N SER A 59 18.38 4.86 -7.38
CA SER A 59 18.66 4.16 -8.64
C SER A 59 19.72 4.89 -9.44
N HIS A 60 20.69 4.14 -9.95
CA HIS A 60 21.79 4.68 -10.75
C HIS A 60 22.16 3.72 -11.87
N CYS A 61 22.60 4.29 -12.99
CA CYS A 61 23.12 3.48 -14.09
C CYS A 61 24.43 2.79 -13.64
N PRO A 62 24.55 1.46 -13.78
CA PRO A 62 25.78 0.74 -13.43
C PRO A 62 27.00 1.25 -14.21
N SER A 63 28.20 1.15 -13.63
CA SER A 63 29.43 1.48 -14.36
C SER A 63 29.62 0.44 -15.48
N LYS A 64 29.45 0.85 -16.74
CA LYS A 64 29.32 0.02 -17.98
C LYS A 64 27.90 -0.48 -18.33
N GLY A 65 26.87 0.04 -17.67
CA GLY A 65 25.48 -0.20 -18.04
C GLY A 65 25.08 0.50 -19.35
N ASN A 66 24.03 0.01 -19.99
CA ASN A 66 23.41 0.71 -21.11
C ASN A 66 22.56 1.86 -20.56
N VAL A 67 23.04 3.10 -20.76
CA VAL A 67 22.38 4.32 -20.26
C VAL A 67 20.98 4.49 -20.86
N GLN A 68 20.81 4.22 -22.16
CA GLN A 68 19.51 4.36 -22.81
C GLN A 68 18.48 3.42 -22.19
N ARG A 69 18.83 2.15 -22.03
CA ARG A 69 17.95 1.17 -21.40
C ARG A 69 17.66 1.53 -19.94
N PHE A 70 18.65 2.02 -19.21
CA PHE A 70 18.44 2.50 -17.83
C PHE A 70 17.43 3.67 -17.79
N LEU A 71 17.50 4.62 -18.72
CA LEU A 71 16.54 5.72 -18.79
C LEU A 71 15.12 5.26 -19.15
N GLU A 72 14.98 4.31 -20.09
CA GLU A 72 13.69 3.70 -20.45
C GLU A 72 13.07 2.95 -19.26
N ASP A 73 13.88 2.17 -18.54
CA ASP A 73 13.45 1.48 -17.32
C ASP A 73 13.08 2.48 -16.20
N LEU A 74 13.81 3.59 -16.09
CA LEU A 74 13.56 4.65 -15.10
C LEU A 74 12.26 5.41 -15.39
N GLU A 75 11.98 5.71 -16.65
CA GLU A 75 10.71 6.33 -17.07
C GLU A 75 9.51 5.41 -16.77
N THR A 76 9.64 4.13 -17.10
CA THR A 76 8.61 3.12 -16.77
C THR A 76 8.37 3.07 -15.25
N LYS A 77 9.43 3.04 -14.44
CA LYS A 77 9.32 3.03 -12.98
C LYS A 77 8.67 4.31 -12.45
N LYS A 78 8.92 5.48 -13.06
CA LYS A 78 8.26 6.76 -12.70
C LYS A 78 6.75 6.68 -12.94
N GLU A 79 6.31 6.11 -14.07
CA GLU A 79 4.89 5.93 -14.39
C GLU A 79 4.19 4.93 -13.46
N GLU A 80 4.86 3.84 -13.09
CA GLU A 80 4.37 2.88 -12.10
C GLU A 80 4.15 3.53 -10.74
N LEU A 81 5.11 4.34 -10.28
CA LEU A 81 5.02 5.08 -9.02
C LEU A 81 3.89 6.12 -9.05
N ALA A 82 3.73 6.83 -10.16
CA ALA A 82 2.60 7.76 -10.35
C ALA A 82 1.24 7.04 -10.27
N SER A 83 1.13 5.83 -10.82
CA SER A 83 -0.08 5.00 -10.73
C SER A 83 -0.40 4.55 -9.30
N LEU A 84 0.62 4.49 -8.43
CA LEU A 84 0.48 4.22 -6.99
C LEU A 84 0.25 5.50 -6.16
N GLY A 85 0.17 6.66 -6.80
CA GLY A 85 -0.01 7.98 -6.16
C GLY A 85 1.28 8.59 -5.61
N ILE A 86 2.44 8.09 -6.01
CA ILE A 86 3.76 8.60 -5.63
C ILE A 86 4.24 9.53 -6.75
N GLU A 87 4.19 10.84 -6.52
CA GLU A 87 4.67 11.83 -7.49
C GLU A 87 6.16 12.11 -7.31
N ILE A 88 6.94 11.91 -8.37
CA ILE A 88 8.36 12.25 -8.41
C ILE A 88 8.51 13.56 -9.18
N SER A 89 8.89 14.62 -8.46
CA SER A 89 9.23 15.92 -9.07
C SER A 89 10.50 15.79 -9.90
N ASP A 90 10.52 16.52 -11.02
CA ASP A 90 11.76 16.80 -11.76
C ASP A 90 12.68 17.76 -10.97
#